data_AF-A0A3M9MY27-F1
#
_entry.id   AF-A0A3M9MY27-F1
#
_cell.length_a   1.000
_cell.length_b   1.000
_cell.length_c   1.000
_cell.angle_alpha   90.00
_cell.angle_beta   90.00
_cell.angle_gamma   90.00
#
_symmetry.space_group_name_H-M   'P 1'
#
loop_
_entity.id
_entity.type
_entity.pdbx_description
1 polymer ?
#
loop_
_entity_poly.entity_id
_entity_poly.type
_entity_poly.pdbx_seq_one_letter_code
_entity_poly.pdbx_strand_id
1 'polypeptide(L)'
;MNLLNRIFGKKATGTEIEPASNQEKINVEHAKETAPFDGKLKEFSEVVKNAISFYKTYSCCCAFPRFRQIVSIDCTDYGNSFSCFETEIFIKQAKEHFKVRKIDRIEENVSEEWTCKKCDSKYIYGWSDFSIAISRQVLKPQKIKVTEVGAEPLKPIPLFVGPIGHSYPSRNELTPTDKEGFENYIKALNKNNSYNELV
;
A
#
# COMPACT_ATOMS: atom_id res chain seq x y z
N MET A 1 1.16 -64.02 -21.81
CA MET A 1 0.26 -63.17 -21.01
C MET A 1 0.73 -61.72 -21.15
N ASN A 2 -0.13 -60.84 -21.68
CA ASN A 2 0.25 -59.51 -22.20
C ASN A 2 0.34 -58.43 -21.11
N LEU A 3 1.39 -57.61 -21.20
CA LEU A 3 1.74 -56.48 -20.31
C LEU A 3 0.64 -55.39 -20.25
N LEU A 4 -0.27 -55.38 -21.23
CA LEU A 4 -1.38 -54.42 -21.35
C LEU A 4 -2.55 -54.67 -20.37
N ASN A 5 -2.68 -55.86 -19.79
CA ASN A 5 -3.74 -56.16 -18.79
C ASN A 5 -3.37 -55.78 -17.35
N ARG A 6 -2.14 -55.25 -17.13
CA ARG A 6 -1.72 -54.68 -15.84
C ARG A 6 -1.92 -53.17 -15.75
N ILE A 7 -2.11 -52.49 -16.90
CA ILE A 7 -2.20 -51.02 -16.97
C ILE A 7 -3.66 -50.55 -16.92
N PHE A 8 -4.61 -51.34 -17.44
CA PHE A 8 -6.03 -51.00 -17.41
C PHE A 8 -6.82 -51.97 -16.53
N GLY A 9 -6.94 -51.61 -15.26
CA GLY A 9 -7.90 -52.21 -14.35
C GLY A 9 -9.33 -52.08 -14.89
N LYS A 10 -10.09 -53.15 -14.67
CA LYS A 10 -11.52 -53.34 -14.99
C LYS A 10 -12.37 -52.06 -14.92
N LYS A 11 -13.23 -51.86 -15.93
CA LYS A 11 -14.41 -50.99 -15.85
C LYS A 11 -15.21 -51.37 -14.59
N ALA A 12 -15.23 -50.49 -13.60
CA ALA A 12 -16.22 -50.47 -12.55
C ALA A 12 -17.34 -49.51 -12.98
N THR A 13 -18.49 -50.10 -13.28
CA THR A 13 -19.80 -49.44 -13.24
C THR A 13 -20.08 -49.02 -11.80
N GLY A 14 -20.36 -47.73 -11.57
CA GLY A 14 -20.76 -47.23 -10.26
C GLY A 14 -20.50 -45.74 -10.15
N THR A 15 -21.55 -44.94 -10.36
CA THR A 15 -21.55 -43.51 -10.03
C THR A 15 -21.60 -43.38 -8.51
N GLU A 16 -20.44 -43.21 -7.88
CA GLU A 16 -20.36 -42.66 -6.53
C GLU A 16 -19.52 -41.39 -6.61
N ILE A 17 -20.14 -40.27 -6.25
CA ILE A 17 -19.52 -38.96 -6.16
C ILE A 17 -18.57 -39.03 -4.96
N GLU A 18 -17.26 -39.06 -5.22
CA GLU A 18 -16.26 -38.96 -4.15
C GLU A 18 -16.46 -37.62 -3.40
N PRO A 19 -16.46 -37.62 -2.06
CA PRO A 19 -16.53 -36.38 -1.30
C PRO A 19 -15.26 -35.56 -1.57
N ALA A 20 -15.45 -34.28 -1.92
CA ALA A 20 -14.40 -33.30 -2.17
C ALA A 20 -13.23 -33.47 -1.18
N SER A 21 -12.03 -33.68 -1.74
CA SER A 21 -10.82 -33.96 -1.00
C SER A 21 -10.57 -32.87 0.05
N ASN A 22 -9.96 -33.23 1.20
CA ASN A 22 -9.62 -32.26 2.25
C ASN A 22 -8.77 -31.08 1.72
N GLN A 23 -8.05 -31.25 0.61
CA GLN A 23 -7.28 -30.19 -0.05
C GLN A 23 -8.18 -29.09 -0.66
N GLU A 24 -9.32 -29.46 -1.27
CA GLU A 24 -10.27 -28.50 -1.83
C GLU A 24 -11.00 -27.73 -0.73
N LYS A 25 -11.31 -28.37 0.40
CA LYS A 25 -11.91 -27.69 1.56
C LYS A 25 -10.97 -26.66 2.18
N ILE A 26 -9.69 -27.02 2.35
CA ILE A 26 -8.64 -26.10 2.85
C ILE A 26 -8.44 -24.91 1.91
N ASN A 27 -8.46 -25.14 0.59
CA ASN A 27 -8.34 -24.07 -0.41
C ASN A 27 -9.56 -23.15 -0.46
N VAL A 28 -10.78 -23.69 -0.29
CA VAL A 28 -12.02 -22.91 -0.26
C VAL A 28 -12.14 -22.08 1.03
N GLU A 29 -11.66 -22.60 2.16
CA GLU A 29 -11.61 -21.83 3.42
C GLU A 29 -10.55 -20.73 3.38
N HIS A 30 -9.33 -21.00 2.89
CA HIS A 30 -8.33 -19.95 2.67
C HIS A 30 -8.80 -18.87 1.69
N ALA A 31 -9.46 -19.25 0.59
CA ALA A 31 -9.99 -18.28 -0.38
C ALA A 31 -11.12 -17.40 0.20
N LYS A 32 -11.89 -17.91 1.17
CA LYS A 32 -12.93 -17.13 1.87
C LYS A 32 -12.35 -16.15 2.88
N GLU A 33 -11.17 -16.41 3.44
CA GLU A 33 -10.48 -15.52 4.38
C GLU A 33 -9.62 -14.45 3.68
N THR A 34 -9.09 -14.72 2.49
CA THR A 34 -8.32 -13.73 1.70
C THR A 34 -9.20 -12.79 0.88
N ALA A 35 -10.39 -13.22 0.45
CA ALA A 35 -11.28 -12.38 -0.36
C ALA A 35 -11.71 -11.04 0.29
N PRO A 36 -12.00 -10.97 1.61
CA PRO A 36 -12.30 -9.71 2.29
C PRO A 36 -11.11 -8.74 2.29
N PHE A 37 -9.90 -9.29 2.43
CA PHE A 37 -8.66 -8.51 2.42
C PHE A 37 -8.36 -7.96 1.02
N ASP A 38 -8.52 -8.79 -0.03
CA ASP A 38 -8.39 -8.37 -1.43
C ASP A 38 -9.44 -7.31 -1.81
N GLY A 39 -10.66 -7.43 -1.29
CA GLY A 39 -11.72 -6.43 -1.44
C GLY A 39 -11.31 -5.08 -0.85
N LYS A 40 -10.83 -5.07 0.39
CA LYS A 40 -10.37 -3.86 1.08
C LYS A 40 -9.17 -3.22 0.38
N LEU A 41 -8.22 -4.00 -0.14
CA LEU A 41 -7.09 -3.51 -0.92
C LEU A 41 -7.53 -2.86 -2.25
N LYS A 42 -8.51 -3.46 -2.95
CA LYS A 42 -9.08 -2.86 -4.16
C LYS A 42 -9.79 -1.55 -3.87
N GLU A 43 -10.61 -1.51 -2.83
CA GLU A 43 -11.27 -0.28 -2.39
C GLU A 43 -10.26 0.81 -2.05
N PHE A 44 -9.24 0.46 -1.29
CA PHE A 44 -8.18 1.40 -0.93
C PHE A 44 -7.38 1.87 -2.14
N SER A 45 -7.11 0.99 -3.11
CA SER A 45 -6.48 1.38 -4.36
C SER A 45 -7.28 2.48 -5.09
N GLU A 46 -8.61 2.40 -5.10
CA GLU A 46 -9.46 3.47 -5.66
C GLU A 46 -9.44 4.75 -4.82
N VAL A 47 -9.40 4.64 -3.49
CA VAL A 47 -9.20 5.79 -2.59
C VAL A 47 -7.93 6.56 -2.95
N VAL A 48 -6.81 5.85 -3.12
CA VAL A 48 -5.52 6.46 -3.45
C VAL A 48 -5.56 7.14 -4.83
N LYS A 49 -6.18 6.51 -5.85
CA LYS A 49 -6.35 7.13 -7.18
C LYS A 49 -7.16 8.42 -7.10
N ASN A 50 -8.24 8.40 -6.31
CA ASN A 50 -9.09 9.56 -6.11
C ASN A 50 -8.35 10.68 -5.36
N ALA A 51 -7.56 10.34 -4.34
CA ALA A 51 -6.73 11.31 -3.62
C ALA A 51 -5.66 11.93 -4.53
N ILE A 52 -4.95 11.14 -5.34
CA ILE A 52 -3.96 11.64 -6.30
C ILE A 52 -4.61 12.54 -7.36
N SER A 53 -5.78 12.17 -7.87
CA SER A 53 -6.56 13.00 -8.79
C SER A 53 -6.98 14.32 -8.15
N PHE A 54 -7.46 14.28 -6.91
CA PHE A 54 -7.76 15.47 -6.11
C PHE A 54 -6.51 16.36 -5.93
N TYR A 55 -5.33 15.80 -5.65
CA TYR A 55 -4.12 16.62 -5.52
C TYR A 55 -3.76 17.38 -6.79
N LYS A 56 -4.09 16.84 -7.97
CA LYS A 56 -3.82 17.48 -9.26
C LYS A 56 -4.70 18.69 -9.51
N THR A 57 -5.90 18.76 -8.92
CA THR A 57 -6.80 19.91 -9.07
C THR A 57 -6.27 21.15 -8.36
N TYR A 58 -5.55 20.98 -7.24
CA TYR A 58 -4.96 22.09 -6.47
C TYR A 58 -3.46 22.30 -6.79
N SER A 59 -2.66 21.23 -6.86
CA SER A 59 -1.21 21.31 -7.08
C SER A 59 -0.64 19.95 -7.51
N CYS A 60 0.16 19.29 -6.68
CA CYS A 60 0.65 17.92 -6.85
C CYS A 60 0.72 17.26 -5.47
N CYS A 61 0.96 15.94 -5.43
CA CYS A 61 1.07 15.19 -4.17
C CYS A 61 2.09 15.83 -3.18
N CYS A 62 3.13 16.48 -3.69
CA CYS A 62 4.16 17.11 -2.87
C CYS A 62 3.64 18.27 -2.01
N ALA A 63 2.52 18.90 -2.40
CA ALA A 63 1.91 20.01 -1.70
C ALA A 63 1.00 19.56 -0.55
N PHE A 64 0.85 18.26 -0.33
CA PHE A 64 -0.01 17.67 0.69
C PHE A 64 0.85 17.02 1.80
N PRO A 65 0.97 17.64 2.98
CA PRO A 65 1.80 17.11 4.06
C PRO A 65 1.41 15.69 4.49
N ARG A 66 0.11 15.38 4.50
CA ARG A 66 -0.39 14.03 4.85
C ARG A 66 0.00 12.96 3.83
N PHE A 67 0.06 13.29 2.54
CA PHE A 67 0.65 12.40 1.54
C PHE A 67 2.11 12.09 1.90
N ARG A 68 2.91 13.11 2.19
CA ARG A 68 4.33 12.94 2.55
C ARG A 68 4.50 12.11 3.82
N GLN A 69 3.64 12.32 4.82
CA GLN A 69 3.64 11.52 6.04
C GLN A 69 3.37 10.04 5.74
N ILE A 70 2.33 9.72 4.96
CA ILE A 70 1.98 8.34 4.63
C ILE A 70 3.10 7.66 3.85
N VAL A 71 3.63 8.28 2.79
CA VAL A 71 4.69 7.65 1.99
C VAL A 71 6.03 7.56 2.71
N SER A 72 6.17 8.22 3.86
CA SER A 72 7.37 8.18 4.70
C SER A 72 7.22 7.30 5.94
N ILE A 73 6.11 6.55 6.10
CA ILE A 73 5.99 5.59 7.21
C ILE A 73 7.07 4.54 7.01
N ASP A 74 7.96 4.47 7.99
CA ASP A 74 9.15 3.64 7.92
C ASP A 74 9.25 2.78 9.18
N CYS A 75 9.23 1.45 9.02
CA CYS A 75 9.26 0.54 10.15
C CYS A 75 10.57 0.63 10.98
N THR A 76 11.68 1.06 10.38
CA THR A 76 12.96 1.24 11.10
C THR A 76 12.84 2.31 12.17
N ASP A 77 12.11 3.39 11.88
CA ASP A 77 11.92 4.52 12.78
C ASP A 77 11.10 4.12 14.03
N TYR A 78 10.35 3.01 13.94
CA TYR A 78 9.59 2.44 15.06
C TYR A 78 10.28 1.25 15.73
N GLY A 79 11.48 0.84 15.28
CA GLY A 79 12.17 -0.35 15.80
C GLY A 79 11.38 -1.65 15.57
N ASN A 80 10.56 -1.69 14.51
CA ASN A 80 9.63 -2.79 14.23
C ASN A 80 9.83 -3.32 12.80
N SER A 81 9.26 -4.50 12.52
CA SER A 81 9.30 -5.13 11.19
C SER A 81 7.89 -5.30 10.64
N PHE A 82 7.43 -4.32 9.86
CA PHE A 82 6.12 -4.32 9.23
C PHE A 82 6.14 -3.68 7.83
N SER A 83 5.22 -4.12 6.99
CA SER A 83 4.82 -3.48 5.74
C SER A 83 3.59 -2.61 6.00
N CYS A 84 3.48 -1.47 5.33
CA CYS A 84 2.32 -0.59 5.45
C CYS A 84 1.66 -0.41 4.09
N PHE A 85 0.45 -0.95 3.92
CA PHE A 85 -0.24 -0.96 2.64
C PHE A 85 -0.55 0.45 2.13
N GLU A 86 -0.87 1.39 3.02
CA GLU A 86 -1.02 2.80 2.68
C GLU A 86 0.23 3.32 1.97
N THR A 87 1.39 3.11 2.57
CA THR A 87 2.69 3.55 2.05
C THR A 87 2.96 2.95 0.67
N GLU A 88 2.86 1.62 0.55
CA GLU A 88 3.16 0.89 -0.68
C GLU A 88 2.26 1.31 -1.85
N ILE A 89 0.96 1.41 -1.60
CA ILE A 89 -0.02 1.73 -2.65
C ILE A 89 0.09 3.19 -3.06
N PHE A 90 0.30 4.13 -2.12
CA PHE A 90 0.57 5.53 -2.49
C PHE A 90 1.84 5.67 -3.31
N ILE A 91 2.94 5.01 -2.91
CA ILE A 91 4.21 5.05 -3.65
C ILE A 91 4.02 4.50 -5.06
N LYS A 92 3.40 3.31 -5.17
CA LYS A 92 3.15 2.65 -6.46
C LYS A 92 2.34 3.53 -7.40
N GLN A 93 1.25 4.11 -6.91
CA GLN A 93 0.35 4.92 -7.73
C GLN A 93 0.92 6.31 -8.03
N ALA A 94 1.66 6.92 -7.10
CA ALA A 94 2.24 8.24 -7.31
C ALA A 94 3.46 8.21 -8.25
N LYS A 95 4.09 7.06 -8.46
CA LYS A 95 5.33 6.91 -9.25
C LYS A 95 5.27 7.57 -10.62
N GLU A 96 4.14 7.50 -11.31
CA GLU A 96 3.96 8.13 -12.64
C GLU A 96 4.14 9.66 -12.62
N HIS A 97 4.04 10.31 -11.46
CA HIS A 97 4.21 11.75 -11.28
C HIS A 97 5.66 12.17 -11.02
N PHE A 98 6.60 11.22 -11.01
CA PHE A 98 8.01 11.47 -10.74
C PHE A 98 8.88 11.03 -11.92
N LYS A 99 9.97 11.77 -12.15
CA LYS A 99 11.15 11.29 -12.87
C LYS A 99 11.97 10.47 -11.89
N VAL A 100 12.26 9.23 -12.23
CA VAL A 100 12.93 8.28 -11.34
C VAL A 100 14.34 8.03 -11.87
N ARG A 101 15.33 8.20 -11.01
CA ARG A 101 16.73 7.90 -11.30
C ARG A 101 17.24 6.91 -10.26
N LYS A 102 17.79 5.77 -10.70
CA LYS A 102 18.50 4.86 -9.79
C LYS A 102 19.77 5.55 -9.29
N ILE A 103 20.07 5.37 -8.01
CA ILE A 103 21.29 5.89 -7.39
C ILE A 103 22.05 4.73 -6.76
N ASP A 104 23.37 4.88 -6.65
CA ASP A 104 24.20 3.89 -5.99
C ASP A 104 23.81 3.74 -4.52
N ARG A 105 23.96 2.52 -4.01
CA ARG A 105 23.45 2.10 -2.71
C ARG A 105 23.90 3.05 -1.60
N ILE A 106 22.93 3.63 -0.91
CA ILE A 106 23.19 4.41 0.30
C ILE A 106 23.02 3.52 1.54
N GLU A 107 22.09 2.55 1.52
CA GLU A 107 21.84 1.59 2.63
C GLU A 107 20.82 0.47 2.25
N GLU A 108 19.93 0.73 1.28
CA GLU A 108 18.83 -0.17 0.88
C GLU A 108 19.19 -1.15 -0.26
N ASN A 109 18.38 -2.21 -0.41
CA ASN A 109 18.47 -3.12 -1.57
C ASN A 109 18.20 -2.40 -2.90
N VAL A 110 17.26 -1.44 -2.89
CA VAL A 110 17.01 -0.52 -4.00
C VAL A 110 16.97 0.92 -3.48
N SER A 111 17.71 1.81 -4.13
CA SER A 111 17.67 3.25 -3.89
C SER A 111 17.38 3.99 -5.19
N GLU A 112 16.35 4.83 -5.18
CA GLU A 112 16.00 5.69 -6.31
C GLU A 112 15.81 7.14 -5.85
N GLU A 113 16.29 8.11 -6.62
CA GLU A 113 15.91 9.51 -6.49
C GLU A 113 14.66 9.78 -7.34
N TRP A 114 13.61 10.28 -6.70
CA TRP A 114 12.34 10.61 -7.33
C TRP A 114 12.18 12.13 -7.38
N THR A 115 12.13 12.70 -8.58
CA THR A 115 11.93 14.14 -8.79
C THR A 115 10.53 14.41 -9.34
N CYS A 116 9.71 15.16 -8.63
CA CYS A 116 8.34 15.46 -9.03
C CYS A 116 8.33 16.22 -10.36
N LYS A 117 7.55 15.72 -11.34
CA LYS A 117 7.44 16.32 -12.68
C LYS A 117 6.82 17.73 -12.68
N LYS A 118 6.08 18.12 -11.63
CA LYS A 118 5.37 19.41 -11.55
C LYS A 118 6.13 20.50 -10.79
N CYS A 119 6.77 20.17 -9.67
CA CYS A 119 7.40 21.17 -8.79
C CYS A 119 8.89 20.93 -8.52
N ASP A 120 9.50 19.91 -9.13
CA ASP A 120 10.90 19.52 -8.91
C ASP A 120 11.27 19.21 -7.45
N SER A 121 10.27 18.91 -6.60
CA SER A 121 10.51 18.37 -5.26
C SER A 121 11.17 16.99 -5.37
N LYS A 122 12.11 16.70 -4.47
CA LYS A 122 12.92 15.50 -4.48
C LYS A 122 12.62 14.60 -3.30
N TYR A 123 12.61 13.30 -3.56
CA TYR A 123 12.43 12.22 -2.58
C TYR A 123 13.49 11.14 -2.82
N ILE A 124 13.82 10.40 -1.77
CA ILE A 124 14.56 9.13 -1.88
C ILE A 124 13.57 8.00 -1.62
N TYR A 125 13.45 7.13 -2.61
CA TYR A 125 12.76 5.86 -2.46
C TYR A 125 13.76 4.81 -1.97
N GLY A 126 13.35 4.08 -0.94
CA GLY A 126 14.05 2.93 -0.39
C GLY A 126 13.16 1.69 -0.42
N TRP A 127 13.74 0.56 -0.80
CA TRP A 127 13.10 -0.75 -0.68
C TRP A 127 14.07 -1.79 -0.14
N SER A 128 13.59 -2.57 0.82
CA SER A 128 14.30 -3.72 1.40
C SER A 128 13.31 -4.79 1.83
N ASP A 129 13.70 -6.06 1.73
CA ASP A 129 12.95 -7.22 2.21
C ASP A 129 13.43 -7.63 3.60
N PHE A 130 12.49 -7.97 4.49
CA PHE A 130 12.80 -8.57 5.79
C PHE A 130 12.48 -10.06 5.82
N SER A 131 11.47 -10.48 5.05
CA SER A 131 11.08 -11.89 4.88
C SER A 131 10.29 -12.06 3.58
N ILE A 132 9.87 -13.30 3.27
CA ILE A 132 9.04 -13.62 2.09
C ILE A 132 7.74 -12.80 2.07
N ALA A 133 7.19 -12.47 3.24
CA ALA A 133 5.90 -11.79 3.36
C ALA A 133 6.00 -10.30 3.76
N ILE A 134 7.15 -9.86 4.29
CA ILE A 134 7.31 -8.52 4.85
C ILE A 134 8.41 -7.78 4.09
N SER A 135 8.01 -6.69 3.45
CA SER A 135 8.92 -5.75 2.79
C SER A 135 8.74 -4.34 3.32
N ARG A 136 9.78 -3.53 3.18
CA ARG A 136 9.79 -2.12 3.51
C ARG A 136 9.79 -1.32 2.22
N GLN A 137 8.85 -0.39 2.09
CA GLN A 137 8.88 0.67 1.10
C GLN A 137 8.81 1.99 1.82
N VAL A 138 9.65 2.94 1.43
CA VAL A 138 9.61 4.29 1.97
C VAL A 138 9.98 5.28 0.88
N LEU A 139 9.35 6.45 0.89
CA LEU A 139 9.64 7.56 -0.02
C LEU A 139 9.86 8.82 0.83
N LYS A 140 11.08 8.99 1.35
CA LYS A 140 11.42 10.10 2.25
C LYS A 140 11.65 11.40 1.47
N PRO A 141 11.00 12.52 1.85
CA PRO A 141 11.26 13.82 1.22
C PRO A 141 12.69 14.29 1.52
N GLN A 142 13.39 14.77 0.50
CA GLN A 142 14.71 15.40 0.63
C GLN A 142 14.65 16.91 0.46
N LYS A 143 13.89 17.37 -0.54
CA LYS A 143 13.75 18.79 -0.85
C LYS A 143 12.35 19.07 -1.37
N ILE A 144 11.56 19.79 -0.60
CA ILE A 144 10.22 20.23 -1.00
C ILE A 144 10.30 21.65 -1.55
N LYS A 145 9.78 21.84 -2.76
CA LYS A 145 9.84 23.11 -3.52
C LYS A 145 8.46 23.71 -3.80
N VAL A 146 7.42 23.19 -3.16
CA VAL A 146 6.04 23.59 -3.40
C VAL A 146 5.44 24.15 -2.13
N THR A 147 4.65 25.21 -2.26
CA THR A 147 3.83 25.74 -1.17
C THR A 147 2.79 24.71 -0.78
N GLU A 148 2.63 24.51 0.52
CA GLU A 148 1.71 23.52 1.06
C GLU A 148 0.27 23.99 0.94
N VAL A 149 -0.60 23.08 0.48
CA VAL A 149 -2.03 23.32 0.35
C VAL A 149 -2.86 22.38 1.19
N GLY A 150 -2.34 21.18 1.47
CA GLY A 150 -2.98 20.19 2.34
C GLY A 150 -2.84 20.54 3.82
N ALA A 151 -3.68 19.93 4.64
CA ALA A 151 -3.63 20.07 6.08
C ALA A 151 -2.36 19.44 6.69
N GLU A 152 -2.00 19.91 7.88
CA GLU A 152 -0.90 19.36 8.66
C GLU A 152 -1.13 17.87 9.03
N PRO A 153 -0.05 17.08 9.16
CA PRO A 153 -0.14 15.69 9.57
C PRO A 153 -0.68 15.53 10.99
N LEU A 154 -1.38 14.42 11.24
CA LEU A 154 -1.88 14.07 12.58
C LEU A 154 -1.02 12.95 13.22
N LYS A 155 -1.04 12.90 14.56
CA LYS A 155 -0.61 11.75 15.35
C LYS A 155 -1.71 11.41 16.38
N PRO A 156 -2.14 10.14 16.50
CA PRO A 156 -1.73 9.00 15.67
C PRO A 156 -2.18 9.12 14.21
N ILE A 157 -1.43 8.47 13.31
CA ILE A 157 -1.70 8.47 11.86
C ILE A 157 -2.90 7.56 11.58
N PRO A 158 -3.99 8.07 10.99
CA PRO A 158 -5.12 7.23 10.60
C PRO A 158 -4.75 6.33 9.41
N LEU A 159 -4.98 5.03 9.56
CA LEU A 159 -4.78 4.02 8.51
C LEU A 159 -6.07 3.23 8.25
N PHE A 160 -6.41 3.02 6.99
CA PHE A 160 -7.60 2.28 6.59
C PHE A 160 -7.33 0.78 6.53
N VAL A 161 -6.32 0.37 5.76
CA VAL A 161 -5.87 -1.02 5.64
C VAL A 161 -4.97 -1.37 6.82
N GLY A 162 -3.97 -0.53 7.10
CA GLY A 162 -3.05 -0.70 8.22
C GLY A 162 -1.78 -1.48 7.90
N PRO A 163 -0.91 -1.67 8.90
CA PRO A 163 0.32 -2.44 8.75
C PRO A 163 0.09 -3.96 8.84
N ILE A 164 0.99 -4.73 8.22
CA ILE A 164 1.14 -6.18 8.39
C ILE A 164 2.58 -6.48 8.81
N GLY A 165 2.79 -7.39 9.76
CA GLY A 165 4.13 -7.62 10.29
C GLY A 165 4.18 -8.38 11.59
N HIS A 166 5.40 -8.54 12.09
CA HIS A 166 5.67 -9.23 13.35
C HIS A 166 5.46 -8.34 14.57
N SER A 167 5.63 -7.03 14.40
CA SER A 167 5.46 -6.04 15.46
C SER A 167 4.95 -4.72 14.90
N TYR A 168 4.04 -4.08 15.64
CA TYR A 168 3.38 -2.84 15.21
C TYR A 168 3.76 -1.67 16.12
N PRO A 169 3.81 -0.44 15.56
CA PRO A 169 3.91 0.77 16.35
C PRO A 169 2.78 0.88 17.38
N SER A 170 3.02 1.65 18.44
CA SER A 170 1.99 1.90 19.45
C SER A 170 0.76 2.62 18.86
N ARG A 171 -0.39 2.51 19.53
CA ARG A 171 -1.62 3.24 19.13
C ARG A 171 -1.49 4.76 19.16
N ASN A 172 -0.44 5.29 19.79
CA ASN A 172 -0.14 6.73 19.80
C ASN A 172 0.61 7.17 18.51
N GLU A 173 1.14 6.21 17.75
CA GLU A 173 1.80 6.47 16.46
C GLU A 173 0.85 6.19 15.29
N LEU A 174 0.14 5.04 15.29
CA LEU A 174 -0.78 4.63 14.23
C LEU A 174 -2.14 4.25 14.81
N THR A 175 -3.23 4.65 14.16
CA THR A 175 -4.59 4.29 14.57
C THR A 175 -5.42 3.79 13.38
N PRO A 176 -6.25 2.76 13.56
CA PRO A 176 -7.20 2.36 12.51
C PRO A 176 -8.26 3.46 12.31
N THR A 177 -8.75 3.57 11.07
CA THR A 177 -9.91 4.36 10.66
C THR A 177 -10.71 3.60 9.60
N ASP A 178 -11.94 4.01 9.34
CA ASP A 178 -12.70 3.55 8.18
C ASP A 178 -12.28 4.28 6.89
N LYS A 179 -12.87 3.86 5.76
CA LYS A 179 -12.58 4.39 4.42
C LYS A 179 -12.83 5.90 4.36
N GLU A 180 -14.00 6.34 4.83
CA GLU A 180 -14.41 7.74 4.78
C GLU A 180 -13.47 8.62 5.63
N GLY A 181 -13.14 8.18 6.84
CA GLY A 181 -12.19 8.85 7.72
C GLY A 181 -10.81 8.97 7.10
N PHE A 182 -10.32 7.93 6.42
CA PHE A 182 -9.04 8.01 5.69
C PHE A 182 -9.11 8.95 4.49
N GLU A 183 -10.19 8.89 3.70
CA GLU A 183 -10.38 9.79 2.55
C GLU A 183 -10.40 11.26 2.99
N ASN A 184 -11.19 11.58 4.02
CA ASN A 184 -11.28 12.91 4.61
C ASN A 184 -9.94 13.33 5.20
N TYR A 185 -9.22 12.40 5.83
CA TYR A 185 -7.89 12.65 6.36
C TYR A 185 -6.94 13.07 5.24
N ILE A 186 -6.78 12.25 4.20
CA ILE A 186 -5.72 12.46 3.22
C ILE A 186 -5.99 13.64 2.27
N LYS A 187 -7.26 13.95 2.01
CA LYS A 187 -7.70 15.05 1.14
C LYS A 187 -7.87 16.39 1.86
N ALA A 188 -7.70 16.44 3.19
CA ALA A 188 -7.91 17.68 3.94
C ALA A 188 -7.01 18.81 3.46
N LEU A 189 -7.60 19.99 3.28
CA LEU A 189 -6.91 21.24 2.93
C LEU A 189 -6.50 22.00 4.20
N ASN A 190 -5.47 22.84 4.07
CA ASN A 190 -5.14 23.76 5.15
C ASN A 190 -6.26 24.79 5.34
N LYS A 191 -6.40 25.30 6.58
CA LYS A 191 -7.46 26.27 6.93
C LYS A 191 -7.38 27.58 6.12
N ASN A 192 -6.22 27.89 5.54
CA ASN A 192 -6.02 29.10 4.75
C ASN A 192 -6.53 28.96 3.30
N ASN A 193 -6.64 27.74 2.79
CA ASN A 193 -7.14 27.47 1.43
C ASN A 193 -8.65 27.17 1.38
N SER A 194 -9.27 26.80 2.49
CA SER A 194 -10.73 26.61 2.55
C SER A 194 -11.55 27.90 2.40
N TYR A 195 -10.92 29.07 2.55
CA TYR A 195 -11.60 30.37 2.39
C TYR A 195 -11.70 30.85 0.93
N ASN A 196 -10.95 30.26 0.00
CA ASN A 196 -11.00 30.63 -1.42
C ASN A 196 -12.07 29.88 -2.23
N GLU A 197 -12.86 29.02 -1.58
CA GLU A 197 -13.99 28.29 -2.19
C GLU A 197 -15.37 28.91 -1.85
N LEU A 198 -15.40 30.06 -1.16
CA LEU A 198 -16.61 30.79 -0.78
C LEU A 198 -16.71 32.21 -1.38
N VAL A 199 -15.97 32.51 -2.45
CA VAL A 199 -16.04 33.78 -3.18
C VAL A 199 -16.33 33.55 -4.66
#